data_AF-A0A2G6F6B9-F1
#
_entry.id   AF-A0A2G6F6B9-F1
#
_cell.length_a   1.000
_cell.length_b   1.000
_cell.length_c   1.000
_cell.angle_alpha   90.00
_cell.angle_beta   90.00
_cell.angle_gamma   90.00
#
_symmetry.space_group_name_H-M   'P 1'
#
loop_
_entity.id
_entity.type
_entity.pdbx_description
1 polymer ?
#
loop_
_entity_poly.entity_id
_entity_poly.type
_entity_poly.pdbx_seq_one_letter_code
_entity_poly.pdbx_strand_id
1 'polypeptide(L)'
;MKLKGAILSYASKTYNYERYSNKGTWIGIGAKGDYHFNSLLEIPNDWDAYAGVTLSYNYFSYDHSWEKGYSNYDASGIGFAIQIGGRYYFNDQWAVNLELGGGSVASGGKIGVSYKF
;
A
#
# COMPACT_ATOMS: atom_id res chain seq x y z
N MET A 1 -11.27 -2.63 -18.79
CA MET A 1 -10.34 -2.66 -17.64
C MET A 1 -9.03 -2.01 -18.07
N LYS A 2 -8.69 -0.82 -17.55
CA LYS A 2 -7.39 -0.18 -17.83
C LYS A 2 -6.44 -0.56 -16.70
N LEU A 3 -5.57 -1.54 -16.93
CA LEU A 3 -4.55 -1.94 -15.95
C LEU A 3 -3.41 -0.92 -15.97
N LYS A 4 -3.41 0.09 -15.08
CA LYS A 4 -2.33 1.08 -15.01
C LYS A 4 -2.13 1.58 -13.57
N GLY A 5 -1.29 0.89 -12.81
CA GLY A 5 -0.82 1.38 -11.51
C GLY A 5 0.36 0.55 -11.03
N ALA A 6 1.42 1.23 -10.58
CA ALA A 6 2.48 0.61 -9.79
C ALA A 6 2.37 1.13 -8.35
N ILE A 7 2.72 0.28 -7.38
CA ILE A 7 2.75 0.65 -5.97
C ILE A 7 4.17 0.41 -5.45
N LEU A 8 4.68 1.37 -4.69
CA LEU A 8 5.85 1.21 -3.84
C LEU A 8 5.42 1.49 -2.40
N SER A 9 5.82 0.64 -1.46
CA SER A 9 5.55 0.79 -0.04
C SER A 9 6.82 0.64 0.77
N TYR A 10 6.92 1.41 1.85
CA TYR A 10 8.01 1.35 2.82
C TYR A 10 7.41 1.52 4.21
N ALA A 11 7.80 0.66 5.14
CA ALA A 11 7.53 0.83 6.56
C ALA A 11 8.74 0.39 7.38
N SER A 12 9.01 1.08 8.49
CA SER A 12 10.05 0.68 9.42
C SER A 12 9.54 0.82 10.85
N LYS A 13 9.90 -0.12 11.71
CA LYS A 13 9.54 -0.11 13.13
C LYS A 13 10.76 -0.44 13.97
N THR A 14 11.05 0.42 14.94
CA THR A 14 12.11 0.18 15.94
C THR A 14 11.47 -0.14 17.27
N TYR A 15 11.86 -1.26 17.89
CA TYR A 15 11.48 -1.61 19.25
C TYR A 15 12.69 -1.47 20.17
N ASN A 16 12.58 -0.60 21.16
CA ASN A 16 13.59 -0.41 22.19
C ASN A 16 13.14 -1.15 23.46
N TYR A 17 13.95 -2.09 23.93
CA TYR A 17 13.77 -2.76 25.21
C TYR A 17 15.04 -2.60 26.03
N GLU A 18 15.00 -1.72 27.03
CA GLU A 18 16.06 -1.38 28.01
C GLU A 18 17.50 -1.22 27.45
N ARG A 19 18.16 -2.30 27.04
CA ARG A 19 19.53 -2.35 26.47
C ARG A 19 19.61 -2.73 24.99
N TYR A 20 18.49 -2.99 24.33
CA TYR A 20 18.43 -3.60 23.00
C TYR A 20 17.49 -2.84 22.05
N SER A 21 17.87 -2.78 20.78
CA SER A 21 17.10 -2.14 19.71
C SER A 21 16.89 -3.14 18.57
N ASN A 22 15.65 -3.58 18.36
CA ASN A 22 15.27 -4.39 17.20
C ASN A 22 14.70 -3.48 16.11
N LYS A 23 15.23 -3.58 14.89
CA LYS A 23 14.75 -2.79 13.74
C LYS A 23 14.13 -3.73 12.71
N GLY A 24 12.84 -3.56 12.46
CA GLY A 24 12.14 -4.22 11.34
C GLY A 24 11.98 -3.24 10.18
N THR A 25 12.35 -3.66 8.98
CA THR A 25 12.14 -2.89 7.74
C THR A 25 11.30 -3.69 6.77
N TRP A 26 10.31 -3.03 6.18
CA TRP A 26 9.40 -3.55 5.16
C TRP A 26 9.55 -2.72 3.89
N ILE A 27 9.82 -3.37 2.77
CA ILE A 27 9.83 -2.77 1.44
C ILE A 27 8.89 -3.58 0.56
N GLY A 28 7.93 -2.94 -0.09
CA GLY A 28 7.01 -3.59 -1.01
C GLY A 28 7.01 -2.92 -2.37
N ILE A 29 7.01 -3.71 -3.43
CA ILE A 29 6.80 -3.27 -4.80
C ILE A 29 5.67 -4.08 -5.42
N GLY A 30 4.78 -3.43 -6.19
CA GLY A 30 3.63 -4.12 -6.74
C GLY A 30 2.99 -3.43 -7.93
N ALA A 31 2.01 -4.12 -8.48
CA ALA A 31 1.13 -3.62 -9.51
C ALA A 31 -0.30 -3.54 -8.96
N LYS A 32 -1.04 -2.56 -9.47
CA LYS A 32 -2.42 -2.27 -9.10
C LYS A 32 -3.28 -2.16 -10.35
N GLY A 33 -4.43 -2.79 -10.32
CA GLY A 33 -5.46 -2.64 -11.34
C GLY A 33 -6.74 -2.12 -10.68
N ASP A 34 -7.15 -0.91 -11.03
CA ASP A 34 -8.39 -0.31 -10.55
C ASP A 34 -9.42 -0.21 -11.69
N TYR A 35 -10.67 -0.48 -11.34
CA TYR A 35 -11.84 -0.26 -12.17
C TYR A 35 -12.63 0.91 -11.59
N HIS A 36 -12.84 1.94 -12.41
CA HIS A 36 -13.52 3.17 -12.04
C HIS A 36 -14.98 3.12 -12.48
N PHE A 37 -15.90 3.38 -11.56
CA PHE A 37 -17.34 3.25 -11.76
C PHE A 37 -18.03 4.53 -12.23
N ASN A 38 -17.29 5.63 -12.41
CA ASN A 38 -17.85 6.96 -12.73
C ASN A 38 -18.81 6.95 -13.91
N SER A 39 -18.48 6.24 -14.99
CA SER A 39 -19.32 6.18 -16.19
C SER A 39 -20.57 5.30 -16.02
N LEU A 40 -20.62 4.44 -15.00
CA LEU A 40 -21.73 3.51 -14.77
C LEU A 40 -22.76 4.08 -13.78
N LEU A 41 -22.34 4.99 -12.90
CA LEU A 41 -23.14 5.53 -11.79
C LEU A 41 -23.44 7.04 -11.93
N GLU A 42 -23.12 7.66 -13.08
CA GLU A 42 -23.29 9.10 -13.34
C GLU A 42 -22.71 9.98 -12.21
N ILE A 43 -21.59 9.55 -11.63
CA ILE A 43 -20.95 10.26 -10.53
C ILE A 43 -20.36 11.58 -11.06
N PRO A 44 -20.57 12.72 -10.35
CA PRO A 44 -19.94 13.99 -10.71
C PRO A 44 -18.42 13.83 -10.89
N ASN A 45 -17.82 14.53 -11.86
CA ASN A 45 -16.39 14.38 -12.17
C ASN A 45 -15.45 14.65 -10.99
N ASP A 46 -15.92 15.34 -9.96
CA ASP A 46 -15.17 15.62 -8.72
C ASP A 46 -14.97 14.37 -7.87
N TRP A 47 -15.83 13.35 -8.03
CA TRP A 47 -15.77 12.11 -7.28
C TRP A 47 -15.41 10.94 -8.19
N ASP A 48 -14.49 10.10 -7.73
CA ASP A 48 -14.07 8.90 -8.44
C ASP A 48 -14.16 7.69 -7.52
N ALA A 49 -15.16 6.84 -7.77
CA ALA A 49 -15.37 5.61 -7.03
C ALA A 49 -14.75 4.45 -7.80
N TYR A 50 -13.90 3.67 -7.15
CA TYR A 50 -13.19 2.57 -7.79
C TYR A 50 -13.08 1.33 -6.90
N ALA A 51 -12.95 0.18 -7.55
CA ALA A 51 -12.58 -1.08 -6.92
C ALA A 51 -11.43 -1.69 -7.69
N GLY A 52 -10.52 -2.35 -7.01
CA GLY A 52 -9.32 -2.86 -7.63
C GLY A 52 -8.70 -4.02 -6.90
N VAL A 53 -7.66 -4.52 -7.54
CA VAL A 53 -6.81 -5.58 -7.02
C VAL A 53 -5.37 -5.11 -7.01
N THR A 54 -4.60 -5.61 -6.05
CA THR A 54 -3.18 -5.30 -5.86
C THR A 54 -2.42 -6.61 -5.77
N LEU A 55 -1.34 -6.72 -6.54
CA LEU A 55 -0.35 -7.78 -6.40
C LEU A 55 0.98 -7.13 -6.03
N SER A 56 1.59 -7.55 -4.93
CA SER A 56 2.86 -6.98 -4.46
C SER A 56 3.83 -8.06 -3.99
N TYR A 57 5.10 -7.82 -4.25
CA TYR A 57 6.22 -8.53 -3.64
C TYR A 57 6.73 -7.69 -2.48
N ASN A 58 6.75 -8.28 -1.29
CA ASN A 58 7.17 -7.62 -0.07
C ASN A 58 8.43 -8.31 0.46
N TYR A 59 9.43 -7.50 0.79
CA TYR A 59 10.65 -7.90 1.45
C TYR A 59 10.63 -7.36 2.87
N PHE A 60 10.83 -8.26 3.82
CA PHE A 60 10.87 -7.94 5.24
C PHE A 60 12.20 -8.39 5.81
N SER A 61 12.90 -7.47 6.47
CA SER A 61 14.17 -7.74 7.13
C SER A 61 14.14 -7.29 8.57
N TYR A 62 14.64 -8.14 9.47
CA TYR A 62 14.82 -7.86 10.88
C TYR A 62 16.30 -7.82 11.24
N ASP A 63 16.77 -6.65 11.66
CA ASP A 63 18.09 -6.48 12.25
C ASP A 63 17.99 -6.65 13.78
N HIS A 64 18.72 -7.64 14.29
CA HIS A 64 18.72 -8.05 15.69
C HIS A 64 20.08 -7.73 16.31
N SER A 65 20.10 -6.85 17.31
CA SER A 65 21.35 -6.40 17.95
C SER A 65 21.93 -7.37 18.99
N TRP A 66 21.45 -8.62 19.10
CA TRP A 66 21.72 -9.48 20.27
C TRP A 66 22.89 -10.46 20.16
N GLU A 67 23.49 -10.69 18.99
CA GLU A 67 24.75 -11.46 18.93
C GLU A 67 25.32 -11.45 17.50
N LYS A 68 26.65 -11.34 17.37
CA LYS A 68 27.35 -11.64 16.12
C LYS A 68 27.19 -13.14 15.82
N GLY A 69 26.07 -13.54 15.21
CA GLY A 69 25.86 -14.95 14.87
C GLY A 69 24.43 -15.37 14.56
N TYR A 70 23.41 -14.58 14.88
CA TYR A 70 22.03 -14.92 14.53
C TYR A 70 21.68 -14.40 13.14
N SER A 71 21.39 -15.35 12.25
CA SER A 71 21.01 -15.17 10.86
C SER A 71 19.86 -14.17 10.72
N ASN A 72 20.05 -13.16 9.87
CA ASN A 72 19.00 -12.25 9.42
C ASN A 72 17.81 -13.09 8.91
N TYR A 73 16.65 -12.95 9.55
CA TYR A 73 15.43 -13.55 9.04
C TYR A 73 14.84 -12.61 8.00
N ASP A 74 15.27 -12.82 6.76
CA ASP A 74 14.70 -12.17 5.60
C ASP A 74 13.51 -13.00 5.11
N ALA A 75 12.31 -12.47 5.29
CA ALA A 75 11.08 -13.07 4.78
C ALA A 75 10.61 -12.25 3.59
N SER A 76 10.69 -12.85 2.40
CA SER A 76 10.11 -12.28 1.19
C SER A 76 8.87 -13.04 0.77
N GLY A 77 7.81 -12.34 0.39
CA GLY A 77 6.55 -12.94 0.00
C GLY A 77 5.82 -12.15 -1.07
N ILE A 78 5.23 -12.88 -2.02
CA ILE A 78 4.19 -12.32 -2.87
C ILE A 78 2.92 -12.28 -2.05
N GLY A 79 2.14 -11.23 -2.20
CA GLY A 79 0.76 -11.32 -1.82
C GLY A 79 -0.15 -10.34 -2.53
N PHE A 80 -1.41 -10.51 -2.21
CA PHE A 80 -2.53 -10.04 -2.97
C PHE A 80 -3.49 -9.30 -2.05
N ALA A 81 -4.09 -8.25 -2.56
CA ALA A 81 -5.15 -7.54 -1.87
C ALA A 81 -6.25 -7.15 -2.85
N ILE A 82 -7.47 -7.09 -2.33
CA ILE A 82 -8.57 -6.41 -2.99
C ILE A 82 -8.82 -5.11 -2.25
N GLN A 83 -9.23 -4.08 -2.98
CA GLN A 83 -9.54 -2.78 -2.40
C GLN A 83 -10.76 -2.16 -3.07
N ILE A 84 -11.50 -1.39 -2.28
CA ILE A 84 -12.47 -0.42 -2.75
C ILE A 84 -12.02 0.96 -2.29
N GLY A 85 -12.27 1.99 -3.09
CA GLY A 85 -11.81 3.33 -2.75
C GLY A 85 -12.66 4.41 -3.38
N GLY A 86 -12.57 5.58 -2.76
CA GLY A 86 -13.13 6.81 -3.25
C GLY A 86 -12.03 7.86 -3.34
N ARG A 87 -12.05 8.65 -4.40
CA ARG A 87 -11.17 9.79 -4.62
C ARG A 87 -12.01 11.04 -4.84
N TYR A 88 -11.63 12.14 -4.19
CA TYR A 88 -12.29 13.44 -4.33
C TYR A 88 -11.29 14.48 -4.84
N TYR A 89 -11.56 15.03 -6.01
CA TYR A 89 -10.79 16.10 -6.64
C TYR A 89 -11.23 17.45 -6.07
N PHE A 90 -10.32 18.10 -5.34
CA PHE A 90 -10.55 19.46 -4.85
C PHE A 90 -10.09 20.53 -5.85
N ASN A 91 -9.39 20.12 -6.91
CA ASN A 91 -9.17 20.88 -8.14
C ASN A 91 -8.88 19.90 -9.30
N ASP A 92 -8.71 20.41 -10.51
CA ASP A 92 -8.51 19.59 -11.73
C ASP A 92 -7.28 18.67 -11.69
N GLN A 93 -6.33 18.94 -10.79
CA GLN A 93 -5.04 18.26 -10.71
C GLN A 93 -4.88 17.44 -9.43
N TRP A 94 -5.49 17.84 -8.32
CA TRP A 94 -5.25 17.28 -7.00
C TRP A 94 -6.51 16.66 -6.42
N ALA A 95 -6.33 15.49 -5.81
CA ALA A 95 -7.38 14.78 -5.13
C ALA A 95 -6.88 14.15 -3.83
N VAL A 96 -7.80 13.95 -2.90
CA VAL A 96 -7.59 13.06 -1.75
C VAL A 96 -8.21 11.71 -2.06
N ASN A 97 -7.61 10.62 -1.58
CA ASN A 97 -8.13 9.28 -1.78
C ASN A 97 -8.21 8.51 -0.46
N LEU A 98 -9.27 7.72 -0.33
CA LEU A 98 -9.49 6.77 0.75
C LEU A 98 -9.70 5.39 0.12
N GLU A 99 -8.95 4.40 0.58
CA GLU A 99 -9.08 3.01 0.18
C GLU A 99 -9.31 2.15 1.42
N LEU A 100 -10.23 1.20 1.30
CA LEU A 100 -10.46 0.16 2.28
C LEU A 100 -10.25 -1.17 1.57
N GLY A 101 -9.39 -2.00 2.13
CA GLY A 101 -8.98 -3.23 1.48
C GLY A 101 -8.51 -4.29 2.45
N GLY A 102 -8.48 -5.51 1.94
CA GLY A 102 -8.10 -6.69 2.68
C GLY A 102 -7.30 -7.62 1.78
N GLY A 103 -6.29 -8.26 2.37
CA GLY A 103 -5.41 -9.17 1.65
C GLY A 103 -4.22 -9.59 2.48
N SER A 104 -3.34 -10.37 1.87
CA SER A 104 -2.11 -10.84 2.52
C SER A 104 -1.03 -9.75 2.63
N VAL A 105 -1.18 -8.63 1.92
CA VAL A 105 -0.15 -7.57 1.82
C VAL A 105 -0.65 -6.18 2.18
N ALA A 106 -1.97 -6.00 2.25
CA ALA A 106 -2.59 -4.76 2.66
C ALA A 106 -3.94 -5.10 3.29
N SER A 107 -3.99 -5.03 4.61
CA SER A 107 -5.23 -5.11 5.37
C SER A 107 -5.46 -3.77 6.07
N GLY A 108 -6.69 -3.26 5.98
CA GLY A 108 -7.11 -2.02 6.62
C GLY A 108 -7.38 -0.88 5.64
N GLY A 109 -7.27 0.35 6.16
CA GLY A 109 -7.53 1.57 5.41
C GLY A 109 -6.25 2.27 4.97
N LYS A 110 -6.28 2.87 3.77
CA LYS A 110 -5.25 3.76 3.26
C LYS A 110 -5.87 5.11 2.95
N ILE A 111 -5.21 6.18 3.38
CA ILE A 111 -5.52 7.54 2.94
C ILE A 111 -4.33 8.09 2.16
N GLY A 112 -4.59 8.94 1.18
CA GLY A 112 -3.53 9.51 0.36
C GLY A 112 -3.97 10.74 -0.42
N VAL A 113 -3.02 11.26 -1.19
CA VAL A 113 -3.21 12.36 -2.14
C VAL A 113 -2.81 11.85 -3.52
N SER A 114 -3.58 12.23 -4.54
CA SER A 114 -3.36 11.89 -5.94
C SER A 114 -3.16 13.16 -6.75
N TYR A 115 -2.22 13.12 -7.69
CA TYR A 115 -1.98 14.17 -8.67
C TYR A 115 -2.27 13.65 -10.09
N LYS A 116 -3.03 14.41 -10.86
CA LYS A 116 -3.41 14.15 -12.25
C LYS A 116 -2.60 15.08 -13.15
N PHE A 117 -1.76 14.48 -14.00
CA PHE A 117 -0.98 15.16 -15.04
C PHE A 117 -1.84 15.52 -16.25
#